data_AF-A0A955ZH84-F1
#
_entry.id   AF-A0A955ZH84-F1
#
_cell.length_a   1.000
_cell.length_b   1.000
_cell.length_c   1.000
_cell.angle_alpha   90.00
_cell.angle_beta   90.00
_cell.angle_gamma   90.00
#
_symmetry.space_group_name_H-M   'P 1'
#
loop_
_entity.id
_entity.type
_entity.pdbx_description
1 polymer ?
#
loop_
_entity_poly.entity_id
_entity_poly.type
_entity_poly.pdbx_seq_one_letter_code
_entity_poly.pdbx_strand_id
1 'polypeptide(L)'
;MSAIFSRAELEEARRALAQVDESLAAAVARVLEGTPVPKPPRHAVDALHDYFIVRLDPTELQGIAEAFGALEAGAVAPSGEATALACRDGQLLDRWYACAYPDEASRDR
;
A
#
# COMPACT_ATOMS: atom_id res chain seq x y z
N MET A 1 -7.73 -13.16 -0.23
CA MET A 1 -6.73 -13.11 -1.34
C MET A 1 -5.44 -12.56 -0.75
N SER A 2 -4.27 -13.17 -0.97
CA SER A 2 -3.00 -12.64 -0.43
C SER A 2 -2.46 -11.59 -1.37
N ALA A 3 -2.37 -10.34 -0.91
CA ALA A 3 -1.82 -9.26 -1.71
C ALA A 3 -0.30 -9.24 -1.60
N ILE A 4 0.34 -8.98 -2.75
CA ILE A 4 1.79 -8.95 -2.88
C ILE A 4 2.20 -7.51 -3.15
N PHE A 5 3.11 -6.99 -2.35
CA PHE A 5 3.68 -5.65 -2.50
C PHE A 5 5.18 -5.75 -2.68
N SER A 6 5.76 -4.86 -3.48
CA SER A 6 7.20 -4.65 -3.53
C SER A 6 7.67 -3.94 -2.25
N ARG A 7 8.96 -4.08 -1.94
CA ARG A 7 9.60 -3.29 -0.88
C ARG A 7 9.33 -1.79 -1.02
N ALA A 8 9.50 -1.25 -2.23
CA ALA A 8 9.33 0.17 -2.51
C ALA A 8 7.90 0.66 -2.22
N GLU A 9 6.87 -0.12 -2.60
CA GLU A 9 5.48 0.23 -2.27
C GLU A 9 5.24 0.24 -0.76
N LEU A 10 5.79 -0.72 0.00
CA LEU A 10 5.64 -0.77 1.45
C LEU A 10 6.41 0.36 2.16
N GLU A 11 7.62 0.69 1.71
CA GLU A 11 8.40 1.79 2.27
C GLU A 11 7.76 3.15 1.98
N GLU A 12 7.19 3.32 0.78
CA GLU A 12 6.40 4.49 0.45
C GLU A 12 5.15 4.56 1.32
N ALA A 13 4.41 3.45 1.44
CA ALA A 13 3.20 3.41 2.23
C ALA A 13 3.48 3.75 3.70
N ARG A 14 4.54 3.17 4.28
CA ARG A 14 4.99 3.46 5.65
C ARG A 14 5.32 4.94 5.83
N ARG A 15 6.03 5.56 4.88
CA ARG A 15 6.42 6.98 4.96
C ARG A 15 5.22 7.92 4.89
N ALA A 16 4.23 7.60 4.05
CA ALA A 16 3.01 8.39 3.96
C ALA A 16 2.16 8.24 5.23
N LEU A 17 1.95 7.00 5.70
CA LEU A 17 1.18 6.70 6.91
C LEU A 17 1.80 7.32 8.16
N ALA A 18 3.13 7.36 8.30
CA ALA A 18 3.78 7.96 9.46
C ALA A 18 3.48 9.47 9.65
N GLN A 19 2.94 10.13 8.62
CA GLN A 19 2.51 11.53 8.72
C GLN A 19 1.11 11.70 9.31
N VAL A 20 0.30 10.64 9.32
CA VAL A 20 -1.12 10.70 9.67
C VAL A 20 -1.51 9.70 10.78
N ASP A 21 -0.88 8.53 10.83
CA ASP A 21 -1.12 7.48 11.80
C ASP A 21 0.13 6.60 11.98
N GLU A 22 0.80 6.77 13.12
CA GLU A 22 2.01 6.01 13.48
C GLU A 22 1.72 4.51 13.69
N SER A 23 0.51 4.14 14.13
CA SER A 23 0.14 2.74 14.36
C SER A 23 0.01 2.00 13.03
N LEU A 24 -0.63 2.62 12.03
CA LEU A 24 -0.72 2.04 10.69
C LEU A 24 0.65 1.98 10.01
N ALA A 25 1.50 3.00 10.21
CA ALA A 25 2.88 2.95 9.74
C ALA A 25 3.67 1.80 10.39
N ALA A 26 3.50 1.56 11.69
CA ALA A 26 4.10 0.43 12.38
C ALA A 26 3.57 -0.91 11.86
N ALA A 27 2.29 -1.02 11.51
CA ALA A 27 1.73 -2.22 10.88
C ALA A 27 2.44 -2.55 9.56
N VAL A 28 2.65 -1.55 8.69
CA VAL A 28 3.41 -1.73 7.44
C VAL A 28 4.88 -2.07 7.71
N ALA A 29 5.49 -1.50 8.74
CA ALA A 29 6.85 -1.83 9.15
C ALA A 29 7.00 -3.32 9.53
N ARG A 30 6.03 -3.88 10.27
CA ARG A 30 6.02 -5.32 10.59
C ARG A 30 5.99 -6.21 9.36
N VAL A 31 5.35 -5.77 8.27
CA VAL A 31 5.40 -6.50 6.99
C VAL A 31 6.81 -6.49 6.41
N LEU A 32 7.49 -5.33 6.43
CA LEU A 32 8.86 -5.16 5.94
C LEU A 32 9.92 -5.94 6.75
N GLU A 33 9.65 -6.19 8.03
CA GLU A 33 10.47 -7.04 8.90
C GLU A 33 10.30 -8.55 8.61
N GLY A 34 9.23 -8.91 7.91
CA GLY A 34 8.97 -10.29 7.48
C GLY A 34 9.94 -10.78 6.41
N THR A 35 9.95 -12.10 6.18
CA THR A 35 10.74 -12.69 5.10
C THR A 35 10.08 -12.39 3.75
N PRO A 36 10.79 -11.75 2.80
CA PRO A 36 10.25 -11.53 1.47
C PRO A 36 10.17 -12.84 0.67
N VAL A 37 9.34 -12.82 -0.37
CA VAL A 37 9.35 -13.80 -1.46
C VAL A 37 10.42 -13.36 -2.46
N PRO A 38 11.51 -14.12 -2.60
CA PRO A 38 12.57 -13.79 -3.55
C PRO A 38 12.04 -13.93 -4.99
N LYS A 39 12.45 -13.00 -5.87
CA LYS A 39 12.16 -13.12 -7.30
C LYS A 39 12.78 -14.40 -7.88
N PRO A 40 12.16 -15.00 -8.92
CA PRO A 40 12.78 -16.08 -9.67
C PRO A 40 14.16 -15.64 -10.21
N PRO A 41 15.15 -16.56 -10.33
CA PRO A 41 16.53 -16.20 -10.69
C PRO A 41 16.69 -15.41 -12.01
N ARG A 42 15.76 -15.57 -12.96
CA ARG A 42 15.76 -14.79 -14.22
C ARG A 42 15.43 -13.30 -14.05
N HIS A 43 14.88 -12.91 -12.90
CA HIS A 43 14.46 -11.54 -12.58
C HIS A 43 15.04 -11.04 -11.24
N ALA A 44 15.89 -11.83 -10.59
CA ALA A 44 16.55 -11.47 -9.35
C ALA A 44 17.74 -10.54 -9.67
N VAL A 45 17.51 -9.23 -9.58
CA VAL A 45 18.54 -8.21 -9.82
C VAL A 45 19.20 -7.81 -8.50
N ASP A 46 18.41 -7.63 -7.41
CA ASP A 46 18.87 -7.39 -6.04
C ASP A 46 17.70 -7.53 -5.03
N ALA A 47 17.97 -7.36 -3.72
CA ALA A 47 16.98 -7.44 -2.63
C ALA A 47 16.03 -6.21 -2.51
N LEU A 48 16.26 -5.13 -3.26
CA LEU A 48 15.31 -4.02 -3.37
C LEU A 48 14.10 -4.42 -4.21
N HIS A 49 14.24 -5.47 -5.02
CA HIS A 49 13.20 -6.00 -5.88
C HIS A 49 12.40 -7.16 -5.25
N ASP A 50 12.60 -7.40 -3.96
CA ASP A 50 11.87 -8.39 -3.19
C ASP A 50 10.39 -8.02 -3.03
N TYR A 51 9.55 -9.05 -3.00
CA TYR A 51 8.12 -8.92 -2.77
C TYR A 51 7.74 -9.42 -1.39
N PHE A 52 6.66 -8.89 -0.84
CA PHE A 52 6.14 -9.21 0.48
C PHE A 52 4.70 -9.65 0.35
N ILE A 53 4.36 -10.73 1.05
CA ILE A 53 2.97 -11.12 1.24
C ILE A 53 2.44 -10.33 2.43
N VAL A 54 1.46 -9.47 2.18
CA VAL A 54 0.79 -8.72 3.24
C VAL A 54 -0.14 -9.65 4.01
N ARG A 55 0.08 -9.74 5.33
CA ARG A 55 -0.72 -10.52 6.28
C ARG A 55 -1.05 -9.66 7.50
N LEU A 56 -1.77 -8.58 7.26
CA LEU A 56 -2.33 -7.72 8.30
C LEU A 56 -3.75 -8.15 8.62
N ASP A 57 -4.24 -7.74 9.79
CA ASP A 57 -5.64 -8.00 10.13
C ASP A 57 -6.60 -7.12 9.29
N PRO A 58 -7.89 -7.49 9.17
CA PRO A 58 -8.83 -6.74 8.35
C PRO A 58 -8.99 -5.27 8.77
N THR A 59 -8.88 -4.97 10.07
CA THR A 59 -9.03 -3.61 10.59
C THR A 59 -7.82 -2.76 10.21
N GLU A 60 -6.61 -3.31 10.26
CA GLU A 60 -5.40 -2.65 9.76
C GLU A 60 -5.47 -2.40 8.25
N LEU A 61 -5.93 -3.38 7.47
CA LEU A 61 -6.09 -3.23 6.02
C LEU A 61 -7.10 -2.14 5.67
N GLN A 62 -8.24 -2.13 6.35
CA GLN A 62 -9.26 -1.10 6.19
C GLN A 62 -8.73 0.28 6.60
N GLY A 63 -8.07 0.39 7.76
CA GLY A 63 -7.51 1.65 8.24
C GLY A 63 -6.46 2.22 7.29
N ILE A 64 -5.60 1.36 6.72
CA ILE A 64 -4.62 1.78 5.72
C ILE A 64 -5.33 2.31 4.45
N ALA A 65 -6.34 1.60 3.94
CA ALA A 65 -7.09 2.05 2.77
C ALA A 65 -7.78 3.39 3.03
N GLU A 66 -8.46 3.54 4.17
CA GLU A 66 -9.12 4.80 4.54
C GLU A 66 -8.11 5.96 4.68
N ALA A 67 -6.94 5.71 5.28
CA ALA A 67 -5.88 6.70 5.39
C ALA A 67 -5.38 7.16 4.01
N PHE A 68 -5.19 6.24 3.06
CA PHE A 68 -4.82 6.62 1.69
C PHE A 68 -5.92 7.38 0.96
N GLY A 69 -7.20 7.07 1.20
CA GLY A 69 -8.32 7.86 0.66
C GLY A 69 -8.30 9.30 1.17
N ALA A 70 -7.99 9.51 2.46
CA ALA A 70 -7.85 10.84 3.03
C ALA A 70 -6.61 11.59 2.48
N LEU A 71 -5.47 10.89 2.34
CA LEU A 71 -4.25 11.44 1.77
C LEU A 71 -4.42 11.86 0.31
N GLU A 72 -5.02 11.00 -0.52
CA GLU A 72 -5.34 11.30 -1.91
C GLU A 72 -6.21 12.55 -2.01
N ALA A 73 -7.34 12.57 -1.28
CA ALA A 73 -8.25 13.70 -1.28
C ALA A 73 -7.59 15.01 -0.82
N GLY A 74 -6.72 14.94 0.20
CA GLY A 74 -5.96 16.08 0.71
C GLY A 74 -4.86 16.57 -0.25
N ALA A 75 -4.40 15.72 -1.16
CA ALA A 75 -3.37 16.04 -2.14
C ALA A 75 -3.93 16.61 -3.46
N VAL A 76 -5.24 16.59 -3.68
CA VAL A 76 -5.89 17.21 -4.84
C VAL A 76 -5.70 18.73 -4.80
N ALA A 77 -5.38 19.33 -5.95
CA ALA A 77 -5.21 20.78 -6.02
C ALA A 77 -6.56 21.49 -5.77
N PRO A 78 -6.57 22.73 -5.23
CA PRO A 78 -7.82 23.49 -5.07
C PRO A 78 -8.60 23.71 -6.37
N SER A 79 -7.92 23.62 -7.53
CA SER A 79 -8.53 23.65 -8.87
C SER A 79 -9.30 22.37 -9.23
N GLY A 80 -9.22 21.31 -8.41
CA GLY A 80 -9.80 20.00 -8.66
C GLY A 80 -8.90 19.05 -9.46
N GLU A 81 -7.69 19.46 -9.82
CA GLU A 81 -6.75 18.65 -10.59
C GLU A 81 -5.99 17.67 -9.69
N ALA A 82 -5.85 16.43 -10.14
CA ALA A 82 -5.04 15.42 -9.46
C ALA A 82 -3.55 15.81 -9.56
N THR A 83 -2.93 16.05 -8.41
CA THR A 83 -1.49 16.29 -8.34
C THR A 83 -0.72 14.98 -8.46
N ALA A 84 0.59 15.04 -8.70
CA ALA A 84 1.43 13.84 -8.67
C ALA A 84 1.34 13.10 -7.33
N LEU A 85 1.17 13.84 -6.22
CA LEU A 85 0.99 13.30 -4.89
C LEU A 85 -0.34 12.55 -4.77
N ALA A 86 -1.44 13.18 -5.22
CA ALA A 86 -2.76 12.55 -5.24
C ALA A 86 -2.76 11.28 -6.10
N CYS A 87 -2.18 11.32 -7.30
CA CYS A 87 -2.07 10.13 -8.16
C CYS A 87 -1.28 9.00 -7.51
N ARG A 88 -0.18 9.32 -6.80
CA ARG A 88 0.61 8.31 -6.08
C ARG A 88 -0.19 7.70 -4.94
N ASP A 89 -0.86 8.52 -4.14
CA ASP A 89 -1.62 8.06 -2.98
C ASP A 89 -2.88 7.28 -3.41
N GLY A 90 -3.52 7.67 -4.52
CA GLY A 90 -4.59 6.90 -5.17
C GLY A 90 -4.13 5.54 -5.71
N GLN A 91 -2.92 5.46 -6.29
CA GLN A 91 -2.36 4.15 -6.69
C GLN A 91 -2.13 3.22 -5.50
N LEU A 92 -1.66 3.76 -4.37
CA LEU A 92 -1.52 2.98 -3.14
C LEU A 92 -2.90 2.61 -2.57
N LEU A 93 -3.86 3.54 -2.61
CA LEU A 93 -5.25 3.29 -2.23
C LEU A 93 -5.83 2.08 -2.97
N ASP A 94 -5.78 2.07 -4.30
CA ASP A 94 -6.32 0.96 -5.12
C ASP A 94 -5.74 -0.39 -4.69
N ARG A 95 -4.44 -0.41 -4.42
CA ARG A 95 -3.70 -1.61 -4.00
C ARG A 95 -4.16 -2.08 -2.63
N TRP A 96 -4.27 -1.18 -1.65
CA TRP A 96 -4.72 -1.50 -0.29
C TRP A 96 -6.21 -1.81 -0.22
N TYR A 97 -7.04 -1.13 -1.01
CA TYR A 97 -8.49 -1.36 -1.11
C TYR A 97 -8.78 -2.78 -1.58
N ALA A 98 -8.06 -3.26 -2.61
CA ALA A 98 -8.18 -4.65 -3.07
C ALA A 98 -7.81 -5.69 -1.99
N CYS A 99 -7.00 -5.30 -0.99
CA CYS A 99 -6.66 -6.15 0.15
C CYS A 99 -7.78 -6.14 1.22
N ALA A 100 -8.27 -4.95 1.54
CA ALA A 100 -9.29 -4.73 2.56
C ALA A 100 -10.66 -5.28 2.14
N TYR A 101 -11.00 -5.15 0.85
CA TYR A 101 -12.31 -5.46 0.29
C TYR A 101 -12.20 -6.43 -0.92
N PRO A 102 -11.72 -7.67 -0.72
CA PRO A 102 -11.46 -8.60 -1.82
C PRO A 102 -12.72 -9.00 -2.60
N ASP A 103 -13.89 -9.02 -1.96
CA ASP A 103 -15.16 -9.36 -2.60
C ASP A 103 -15.71 -8.23 -3.47
N GLU A 104 -15.36 -6.98 -3.17
CA GLU A 104 -15.77 -5.80 -3.94
C GLU A 104 -14.85 -5.60 -5.14
N ALA A 105 -13.53 -5.75 -4.95
CA ALA A 105 -12.53 -5.68 -6.01
C ALA A 105 -12.71 -6.75 -7.13
N SER A 106 -13.56 -7.75 -6.89
CA SER A 106 -13.92 -8.79 -7.84
C SER A 106 -15.19 -8.48 -8.65
N ARG A 107 -15.98 -7.46 -8.25
CA ARG A 107 -17.25 -7.08 -8.89
C ARG A 107 -17.08 -6.06 -10.02
N ASP A 108 -15.98 -5.31 -10.02
CA ASP A 108 -15.67 -4.29 -11.03
C ASP A 108 -14.87 -4.83 -12.24
N ARG A 109 -14.78 -6.17 -12.40
CA ARG A 109 -14.08 -6.84 -13.51
C ARG A 109 -15.02 -7.64 -14.41
#